data_AF-B8Y7Y5-F1
#
_entry.id   AF-B8Y7Y5-F1
#
_cell.length_a   1.000
_cell.length_b   1.000
_cell.length_c   1.000
_cell.angle_alpha   90.00
_cell.angle_beta   90.00
_cell.angle_gamma   90.00
#
_symmetry.space_group_name_H-M   'P 1'
#
loop_
_entity.id
_entity.type
_entity.pdbx_description
1 polymer ?
#
loop_
_entity_poly.entity_id
_entity_poly.type
_entity_poly.pdbx_seq_one_letter_code
_entity_poly.pdbx_strand_id
1 'polypeptide(L)'
;MAAQKKQGERVLPARSTRKRRQLPDMLYYDERTDSYVTPQERSLSEANAQTRPAPNTINQAVDAKQSAREARVQELMKSKLYHLRKQQKQARHKRDQWAIDYLEWKKNEDEDVWNSDAEATGPAEHTSSFLDALRFSQQFMKAE
;
A
#
# COMPACT_ATOMS: atom_id res chain seq x y z
N MET A 1 5.23 39.07 -36.29
CA MET A 1 3.83 38.65 -36.51
C MET A 1 3.40 37.79 -35.33
N ALA A 2 2.52 38.29 -34.46
CA ALA A 2 2.02 37.53 -33.32
C ALA A 2 0.86 36.64 -33.79
N ALA A 3 1.06 35.32 -33.79
CA ALA A 3 0.05 34.37 -34.21
C ALA A 3 -1.14 34.37 -33.24
N GLN A 4 -2.34 34.64 -33.77
CA GLN A 4 -3.60 34.53 -33.04
C GLN A 4 -3.81 33.06 -32.61
N LYS A 5 -3.83 32.82 -31.29
CA LYS A 5 -4.08 31.50 -30.72
C LYS A 5 -5.50 31.05 -31.04
N LYS A 6 -5.63 29.86 -31.63
CA LYS A 6 -6.93 29.22 -31.88
C LYS A 6 -7.56 28.84 -30.53
N GLN A 7 -8.84 29.18 -30.35
CA GLN A 7 -9.61 28.69 -29.20
C GLN A 7 -9.58 27.15 -29.19
N GLY A 8 -9.16 26.57 -28.06
CA GLY A 8 -9.06 25.12 -27.86
C GLY A 8 -7.63 24.57 -27.74
N GLU A 9 -6.59 25.37 -28.01
CA GLU A 9 -5.21 24.92 -27.83
C GLU A 9 -4.82 24.93 -26.34
N ARG A 10 -4.69 23.73 -25.73
CA ARG A 10 -4.19 23.58 -24.36
C ARG A 10 -2.70 23.95 -24.32
N VAL A 11 -2.41 25.17 -23.90
CA VAL A 11 -1.04 25.64 -23.63
C VAL A 11 -0.52 24.95 -22.36
N LEU A 12 0.39 23.98 -22.50
CA LEU A 12 1.16 23.45 -21.38
C LEU A 12 2.08 24.56 -20.83
N PRO A 13 2.17 24.75 -19.51
CA PRO A 13 3.02 25.79 -18.93
C PRO A 13 4.50 25.55 -19.31
N ALA A 14 5.16 26.60 -19.81
CA ALA A 14 6.46 26.54 -20.45
C ALA A 14 7.62 26.03 -19.55
N ARG A 15 7.43 25.95 -18.23
CA ARG A 15 8.36 25.36 -17.26
C ARG A 15 7.61 24.96 -15.98
N SER A 16 7.87 23.76 -15.48
CA SER A 16 7.41 23.32 -14.16
C SER A 16 8.07 24.18 -13.06
N THR A 17 7.26 24.86 -12.24
CA THR A 17 7.71 25.67 -11.08
C THR A 17 7.96 24.82 -9.83
N ARG A 18 7.72 23.51 -9.89
CA ARG A 18 7.94 22.61 -8.74
C ARG A 18 9.43 22.37 -8.59
N LYS A 19 10.01 22.76 -7.45
CA LYS A 19 11.41 22.49 -7.12
C LYS A 19 11.72 21.02 -7.40
N ARG A 20 12.66 20.76 -8.31
CA ARG A 20 13.16 19.40 -8.56
C ARG A 20 13.72 18.90 -7.23
N ARG A 21 13.19 17.78 -6.72
CA ARG A 21 13.81 17.07 -5.61
C ARG A 21 15.23 16.70 -6.07
N GLN A 22 16.26 17.24 -5.41
CA GLN A 22 17.61 16.73 -5.59
C GLN A 22 17.57 15.26 -5.18
N LEU A 23 17.93 14.39 -6.11
CA LEU A 23 18.12 12.97 -5.82
C LEU A 23 19.31 12.85 -4.85
N PRO A 24 19.24 11.96 -3.86
CA PRO A 24 20.39 11.71 -2.99
C PRO A 24 21.57 11.25 -3.84
N ASP A 25 22.76 11.77 -3.54
CA ASP A 25 23.98 11.36 -4.22
C ASP A 25 24.18 9.85 -4.08
N MET A 26 24.50 9.20 -5.19
CA MET A 26 24.72 7.77 -5.23
C MET A 26 25.98 7.44 -4.41
N LEU A 27 25.80 6.63 -3.36
CA LEU A 27 26.92 6.14 -2.55
C LEU A 27 27.70 5.10 -3.36
N TYR A 28 29.01 5.24 -3.37
CA TYR A 28 29.91 4.29 -4.01
C TYR A 28 30.43 3.33 -2.95
N TYR A 29 30.42 2.04 -3.26
CA TYR A 29 31.09 1.06 -2.43
C TYR A 29 32.60 1.18 -2.65
N ASP A 30 33.35 1.43 -1.58
CA ASP A 30 34.80 1.40 -1.58
C ASP A 30 35.30 0.04 -1.08
N GLU A 31 35.87 -0.74 -1.99
CA GLU A 31 36.39 -2.09 -1.71
C GLU A 31 37.58 -2.08 -0.74
N ARG A 32 38.27 -0.95 -0.59
CA ARG A 32 39.43 -0.86 0.32
C ARG A 32 39.01 -0.74 1.77
N THR A 33 37.87 -0.09 2.03
CA THR A 33 37.37 0.21 3.38
C THR A 33 36.13 -0.60 3.76
N ASP A 34 35.54 -1.38 2.83
CA ASP A 34 34.27 -2.12 2.99
C ASP A 34 33.15 -1.19 3.49
N SER A 35 33.12 0.02 2.95
CA SER A 35 32.19 1.08 3.36
C SER A 35 31.60 1.83 2.17
N TYR A 36 30.41 2.39 2.35
CA TYR A 36 29.75 3.23 1.34
C TYR A 36 30.17 4.68 1.56
N VAL A 37 30.79 5.25 0.55
CA VAL A 37 31.46 6.55 0.61
C VAL A 37 30.80 7.49 -0.39
N THR A 38 30.61 8.75 0.00
CA THR A 38 30.08 9.77 -0.91
C THR A 38 31.13 10.15 -1.97
N PRO A 39 30.73 10.57 -3.18
CA PRO A 39 31.69 10.95 -4.22
C PRO A 39 32.66 12.07 -3.78
N GLN A 40 32.28 12.93 -2.84
CA GLN A 40 33.14 13.97 -2.26
C GLN A 40 34.25 13.40 -1.36
N GLU A 41 33.97 12.31 -0.65
CA GLU A 41 34.94 11.64 0.22
C GLU A 41 35.94 10.76 -0.56
N ARG A 42 35.56 10.26 -1.75
CA ARG A 42 36.47 9.49 -2.61
C ARG A 42 37.74 10.27 -2.99
N SER A 43 37.61 11.56 -3.31
CA SER A 43 38.77 12.41 -3.60
C SER A 43 39.71 12.63 -2.41
N LEU A 44 39.21 12.50 -1.17
CA LEU A 44 40.02 12.65 0.05
C LEU A 44 40.75 11.34 0.39
N SER A 45 40.11 10.19 0.17
CA SER A 45 40.68 8.87 0.46
C SER A 45 41.81 8.48 -0.50
N GLU A 46 41.74 8.88 -1.78
CA GLU A 46 42.80 8.59 -2.76
C GLU A 46 44.12 9.33 -2.46
N ALA A 47 44.06 10.50 -1.81
CA ALA A 47 45.24 11.27 -1.42
C ALA A 47 46.04 10.64 -0.27
N ASN A 48 45.42 9.79 0.56
CA ASN A 48 46.04 9.22 1.76
C ASN A 48 46.56 7.78 1.60
N ALA A 49 46.42 7.17 0.41
CA ALA A 49 46.74 5.76 0.17
C ALA A 49 48.23 5.44 -0.07
N GLN A 50 49.14 6.41 0.06
CA GLN A 50 50.57 6.22 -0.25
C GLN A 50 51.42 5.59 0.88
N THR A 51 50.91 5.43 2.09
CA THR A 51 51.64 4.73 3.17
C THR A 51 51.15 3.30 3.34
N ARG A 52 51.75 2.36 2.59
CA ARG A 52 51.55 0.92 2.80
C ARG A 52 52.40 0.41 3.98
N PRO A 53 51.81 -0.25 4.99
CA PRO A 53 52.56 -1.07 5.94
C PRO A 53 52.94 -2.41 5.30
N ALA A 54 53.96 -3.07 5.85
CA ALA A 54 54.65 -4.21 5.26
C ALA A 54 53.74 -5.45 4.99
N PRO A 55 54.09 -6.31 3.99
CA PRO A 55 53.15 -7.24 3.37
C PRO A 55 52.80 -8.51 4.17
N ASN A 56 53.62 -8.90 5.16
CA ASN A 56 53.57 -10.27 5.69
C ASN A 56 52.58 -10.49 6.85
N THR A 57 52.14 -9.43 7.54
CA THR A 57 51.12 -9.52 8.60
C THR A 57 49.69 -9.27 8.09
N ILE A 58 49.54 -8.84 6.83
CA ILE A 58 48.26 -8.42 6.25
C ILE A 58 47.36 -9.63 6.00
N ASN A 59 47.89 -10.77 5.56
CA ASN A 59 47.06 -11.90 5.16
C ASN A 59 46.27 -12.52 6.33
N GLN A 60 46.87 -12.67 7.52
CA GLN A 60 46.15 -13.19 8.70
C GLN A 60 45.09 -12.22 9.24
N ALA A 61 45.34 -10.90 9.14
CA ALA A 61 44.35 -9.89 9.54
C ALA A 61 43.18 -9.79 8.55
N VAL A 62 43.40 -10.13 7.27
CA VAL A 62 42.35 -10.18 6.24
C VAL A 62 41.45 -11.40 6.46
N ASP A 63 41.99 -12.58 6.75
CA ASP A 63 41.21 -13.80 6.97
C ASP A 63 40.30 -13.68 8.21
N ALA A 64 40.80 -13.10 9.31
CA ALA A 64 39.99 -12.85 10.51
C ALA A 64 38.84 -11.86 10.25
N LYS A 65 39.09 -10.81 9.45
CA LYS A 65 38.06 -9.85 9.04
C LYS A 65 37.03 -10.47 8.10
N GLN A 66 37.47 -11.34 7.18
CA GLN A 66 36.57 -12.07 6.28
C GLN A 66 35.67 -13.04 7.07
N SER A 67 36.20 -13.77 8.04
CA SER A 67 35.39 -14.65 8.90
C SER A 67 34.32 -13.86 9.69
N ALA A 68 34.67 -12.70 10.24
CA ALA A 68 33.70 -11.84 10.93
C ALA A 68 32.61 -11.30 9.96
N ARG A 69 33.00 -10.95 8.73
CA ARG A 69 32.07 -10.53 7.68
C ARG A 69 31.13 -11.66 7.26
N GLU A 70 31.64 -12.86 7.07
CA GLU A 70 30.84 -14.05 6.76
C GLU A 70 29.85 -14.37 7.87
N ALA A 71 30.27 -14.31 9.13
CA ALA A 71 29.37 -14.50 10.28
C ALA A 71 28.23 -13.46 10.28
N ARG A 72 28.55 -12.18 10.02
CA ARG A 72 27.55 -11.12 9.91
C ARG A 72 26.61 -11.33 8.72
N VAL A 73 27.13 -11.75 7.57
CA VAL A 73 26.31 -12.07 6.39
C VAL A 73 25.37 -13.24 6.70
N GLN A 74 25.85 -14.29 7.37
CA GLN A 74 25.01 -15.41 7.78
C GLN A 74 23.91 -14.97 8.77
N GLU A 75 24.21 -14.08 9.70
CA GLU A 75 23.23 -13.51 10.63
C GLU A 75 22.18 -12.68 9.91
N LEU A 76 22.59 -11.80 8.98
CA LEU A 76 21.70 -11.01 8.14
C LEU A 76 20.81 -11.89 7.26
N MET A 77 21.35 -12.98 6.72
CA MET A 77 20.58 -13.95 5.93
C MET A 77 19.55 -14.68 6.80
N LYS A 78 19.93 -15.11 8.01
CA LYS A 78 19.00 -15.75 8.97
C LYS A 78 17.88 -14.79 9.37
N SER A 79 18.19 -13.53 9.67
CA SER A 79 17.19 -12.52 10.04
C SER A 79 16.25 -12.21 8.87
N LYS A 80 16.78 -12.07 7.65
CA LYS A 80 15.97 -11.86 6.44
C LYS A 80 15.03 -13.03 6.18
N LEU A 81 15.51 -14.27 6.28
CA LEU A 81 14.69 -15.47 6.14
C LEU A 81 13.58 -15.54 7.19
N TYR A 82 13.87 -15.18 8.45
CA TYR A 82 12.86 -15.09 9.50
C TYR A 82 11.76 -14.09 9.15
N HIS A 83 12.13 -12.88 8.70
CA HIS A 83 11.17 -11.86 8.28
C HIS A 83 10.31 -12.30 7.10
N LEU A 84 10.91 -12.93 6.09
CA LEU A 84 10.17 -13.47 4.94
C LEU A 84 9.17 -14.56 5.37
N ARG A 85 9.58 -15.49 6.24
CA ARG A 85 8.66 -16.51 6.80
C ARG A 85 7.52 -15.87 7.59
N LYS A 86 7.79 -14.83 8.38
CA LYS A 86 6.75 -14.09 9.12
C LYS A 86 5.75 -13.43 8.17
N GLN A 87 6.22 -12.78 7.10
CA GLN A 87 5.35 -12.19 6.07
C GLN A 87 4.51 -13.24 5.35
N GLN A 88 5.10 -14.38 4.98
CA GLN A 88 4.36 -15.48 4.37
C GLN A 88 3.28 -16.04 5.31
N LYS A 89 3.57 -16.18 6.61
CA LYS A 89 2.58 -16.61 7.60
C LYS A 89 1.42 -15.61 7.69
N GLN A 90 1.71 -14.32 7.72
CA GLN A 90 0.68 -13.27 7.73
C GLN A 90 -0.16 -13.29 6.44
N ALA A 91 0.46 -13.48 5.27
CA ALA A 91 -0.25 -13.56 4.00
C ALA A 91 -1.20 -14.78 3.94
N ARG A 92 -0.76 -15.95 4.43
CA ARG A 92 -1.61 -17.15 4.55
C ARG A 92 -2.79 -16.89 5.49
N HIS A 93 -2.52 -16.37 6.69
CA HIS A 93 -3.58 -16.05 7.65
C HIS A 93 -4.62 -15.08 7.09
N LYS A 94 -4.21 -14.04 6.34
CA LYS A 94 -5.16 -13.12 5.69
C LYS A 94 -6.04 -13.82 4.65
N ARG A 95 -5.46 -14.75 3.89
CA ARG A 95 -6.20 -15.55 2.91
C ARG A 95 -7.20 -16.50 3.59
N ASP A 96 -6.79 -17.15 4.68
CA ASP A 96 -7.65 -18.05 5.44
C ASP A 96 -8.79 -17.30 6.13
N GLN A 97 -8.51 -16.12 6.70
CA GLN A 97 -9.54 -15.24 7.27
C GLN A 97 -10.58 -14.84 6.21
N TRP A 98 -10.14 -14.43 5.02
CA TRP A 98 -11.05 -14.07 3.93
C TRP A 98 -11.94 -15.25 3.52
N ALA A 99 -11.45 -16.49 3.55
CA ALA A 99 -12.26 -17.66 3.25
C ALA A 99 -13.33 -17.91 4.34
N ILE A 100 -13.01 -17.67 5.61
CA ILE A 100 -13.96 -17.76 6.72
C ILE A 100 -15.02 -16.66 6.58
N ASP A 101 -14.59 -15.40 6.41
CA ASP A 101 -15.49 -14.25 6.27
C ASP A 101 -16.41 -14.42 5.05
N TYR A 102 -15.91 -14.97 3.94
CA TYR A 102 -16.72 -15.27 2.75
C TYR A 102 -17.77 -16.34 3.01
N LEU A 103 -17.42 -17.41 3.74
CA LEU A 103 -18.39 -18.45 4.11
C LEU A 103 -19.46 -17.94 5.07
N GLU A 104 -19.09 -17.03 5.98
CA GLU A 104 -20.04 -16.37 6.89
C GLU A 104 -20.96 -15.42 6.12
N TRP A 105 -20.39 -14.56 5.25
CA TRP A 105 -21.16 -13.67 4.39
C TRP A 105 -22.14 -14.43 3.50
N LYS A 106 -21.70 -15.53 2.88
CA LYS A 106 -22.55 -16.37 2.04
C LYS A 106 -23.72 -17.00 2.79
N LYS A 107 -23.55 -17.34 4.08
CA LYS A 107 -24.65 -17.87 4.90
C LYS A 107 -25.68 -16.78 5.21
N ASN A 108 -25.20 -15.58 5.53
CA ASN A 108 -26.08 -14.46 5.89
C ASN A 108 -26.85 -13.92 4.66
N GLU A 109 -26.29 -14.04 3.46
CA GLU A 109 -26.96 -13.61 2.21
C GLU A 109 -28.26 -14.42 1.95
N ASP A 110 -28.33 -15.68 2.39
CA ASP A 110 -29.54 -16.51 2.31
C ASP A 110 -30.53 -16.24 3.47
N GLU A 111 -30.11 -15.59 4.56
CA GLU A 111 -30.97 -15.24 5.70
C GLU A 111 -31.68 -13.88 5.52
N ASP A 112 -31.14 -13.00 4.67
CA ASP A 112 -31.83 -11.79 4.19
C ASP A 112 -32.91 -12.14 3.15
N VAL A 113 -33.81 -13.08 3.50
CA VAL A 113 -35.14 -13.13 2.89
C VAL A 113 -35.83 -11.85 3.33
N TRP A 114 -35.79 -10.85 2.45
CA TRP A 114 -36.54 -9.61 2.59
C TRP A 114 -38.01 -9.98 2.79
N ASN A 115 -38.47 -9.96 4.04
CA ASN A 115 -39.88 -10.11 4.38
C ASN A 115 -40.59 -8.82 3.98
N SER A 116 -40.83 -8.65 2.68
CA SER A 116 -41.62 -7.55 2.11
C SER A 116 -43.01 -7.44 2.74
N ASP A 117 -43.48 -8.55 3.32
CA ASP A 117 -44.81 -8.69 3.87
C ASP A 117 -44.88 -8.29 5.35
N ALA A 118 -43.74 -8.14 6.05
CA ALA A 118 -43.71 -7.79 7.47
C ALA A 118 -43.85 -6.28 7.74
N GLU A 119 -43.53 -5.43 6.74
CA GLU A 119 -43.57 -3.97 6.87
C GLU A 119 -44.76 -3.32 6.13
N ALA A 120 -45.46 -4.07 5.27
CA ALA A 120 -46.39 -3.45 4.32
C ALA A 120 -47.80 -3.17 4.83
N THR A 121 -48.31 -3.84 5.88
CA THR A 121 -49.62 -3.52 6.46
C THR A 121 -49.87 -4.30 7.76
N GLY A 122 -49.91 -3.60 8.90
CA GLY A 122 -50.49 -4.17 10.11
C GLY A 122 -52.01 -4.34 9.97
N PRO A 123 -52.66 -5.27 10.69
CA PRO A 123 -54.12 -5.46 10.64
C PRO A 123 -54.92 -4.19 11.01
N ALA A 124 -54.31 -3.25 11.73
CA ALA A 124 -54.91 -1.96 12.05
C ALA A 124 -54.99 -1.01 10.84
N GLU A 125 -54.07 -1.08 9.88
CA GLU A 125 -54.08 -0.21 8.69
C GLU A 125 -55.04 -0.72 7.61
N HIS A 126 -55.30 -2.03 7.55
CA HIS A 126 -56.34 -2.59 6.68
C HIS A 126 -57.75 -2.16 7.12
N THR A 127 -58.00 -2.05 8.42
CA THR A 127 -59.34 -1.67 8.90
C THR A 127 -59.61 -0.18 8.74
N SER A 128 -58.62 0.69 8.95
CA SER A 128 -58.77 2.13 8.71
C SER A 128 -58.92 2.46 7.22
N SER A 129 -58.08 1.89 6.36
CA SER A 129 -58.17 2.09 4.91
C SER A 129 -59.48 1.56 4.31
N PHE A 130 -60.00 0.44 4.83
CA PHE A 130 -61.30 -0.09 4.43
C PHE A 130 -62.47 0.83 4.86
N LEU A 131 -62.43 1.37 6.08
CA LEU A 131 -63.44 2.30 6.57
C LEU A 131 -63.42 3.63 5.80
N ASP A 132 -62.24 4.16 5.48
CA ASP A 132 -62.10 5.38 4.67
C ASP A 132 -62.60 5.15 3.23
N ALA A 133 -62.32 3.99 2.63
CA ALA A 133 -62.85 3.62 1.31
C ALA A 133 -64.39 3.51 1.31
N LEU A 134 -64.98 2.93 2.36
CA LEU A 134 -66.44 2.87 2.52
C LEU A 134 -67.07 4.26 2.74
N ARG A 135 -66.37 5.14 3.46
CA ARG A 135 -66.83 6.51 3.69
C ARG A 135 -66.78 7.35 2.42
N PHE A 136 -65.74 7.16 1.61
CA PHE A 136 -65.61 7.80 0.29
C PHE A 136 -66.72 7.34 -0.66
N SER A 137 -66.99 6.04 -0.76
CA SER A 137 -68.05 5.53 -1.65
C SER A 137 -69.46 6.01 -1.25
N GLN A 138 -69.72 6.19 0.05
CA GLN A 138 -70.98 6.78 0.54
C GLN A 138 -71.18 8.24 0.09
N GLN A 139 -70.12 9.00 -0.18
CA GLN A 139 -70.24 10.38 -0.67
C GLN A 139 -70.75 10.43 -2.12
N PHE A 140 -70.47 9.42 -2.93
CA PHE A 140 -70.90 9.36 -4.33
C PHE A 140 -72.26 8.69 -4.53
N MET A 141 -72.71 7.85 -3.59
CA MET A 141 -74.04 7.24 -3.61
C MET A 141 -75.18 8.22 -3.27
N LYS A 142 -74.87 9.44 -2.80
CA LYS A 142 -75.87 10.51 -2.53
C LYS A 142 -75.91 11.59 -3.61
N ALA A 143 -75.33 11.34 -4.78
CA ALA A 143 -75.27 12.28 -5.91
C ALA A 143 -76.25 11.93 -7.05
N GLU A 144 -77.36 11.24 -6.74
CA GLU A 144 -78.59 11.20 -7.55
C GLU A 144 -79.64 12.13 -6.95
#